data_AF-A0A3M1V4Q6-F1
#
_entry.id   AF-A0A3M1V4Q6-F1
#
_cell.length_a   1.000
_cell.length_b   1.000
_cell.length_c   1.000
_cell.angle_alpha   90.00
_cell.angle_beta   90.00
_cell.angle_gamma   90.00
#
_symmetry.space_group_name_H-M   'P 1'
#
loop_
_entity.id
_entity.type
_entity.pdbx_description
1 polymer ?
#
loop_
_entity_poly.entity_id
_entity_poly.type
_entity_poly.pdbx_seq_one_letter_code
_entity_poly.pdbx_strand_id
1 'polypeptide(L)'
;MNPLLPGIDPLVWQEHAWRNRLHSLFLLAVMGGFLALLGWLLWGPDGVWMMLMVGAVGVAFGPTISPQMVMRLYGAQPLRRAQAPELFEVVETLSRRAELVRPPEVYWVPSSMLNAFAVGTPEQSAVAVTDGLLRQLNLRELSGVLAHEISHVRSRDLWVMSLADLFSRATSSLSLFGQFLVFVNLPLMMVYGAAINWFAILLLIFAPTLSALAQLALSRTREFDADLNAARLT
;
A
#
# COMPACT_ATOMS: atom_id res chain seq x y z
N MET A 1 19.76 3.86 20.98
CA MET A 1 18.86 5.00 21.33
C MET A 1 19.39 6.21 20.58
N ASN A 2 18.98 6.36 19.32
CA ASN A 2 19.46 7.42 18.44
C ASN A 2 18.73 8.73 18.82
N PRO A 3 19.41 9.85 19.08
CA PRO A 3 18.72 11.08 19.41
C PRO A 3 17.93 11.48 18.17
N LEU A 4 16.62 11.69 18.38
CA LEU A 4 15.76 12.37 17.42
C LEU A 4 16.45 13.67 16.97
N LEU A 5 16.07 14.19 15.80
CA LEU A 5 16.48 15.55 15.37
C LEU A 5 16.50 16.49 16.59
N PRO A 6 17.57 17.30 16.77
CA PRO A 6 17.60 18.25 17.88
C PRO A 6 16.30 19.06 17.88
N GLY A 7 15.50 18.89 18.94
CA GLY A 7 14.20 19.57 19.11
C GLY A 7 12.94 18.70 19.06
N ILE A 8 13.00 17.39 18.79
CA ILE A 8 11.81 16.51 18.89
C ILE A 8 11.84 15.71 20.19
N ASP A 9 10.85 15.95 21.06
CA ASP A 9 10.67 15.22 22.31
C ASP A 9 10.30 13.74 22.04
N PRO A 10 11.06 12.77 22.59
CA PRO A 10 10.75 11.35 22.48
C PRO A 10 9.34 10.95 22.92
N LEU A 11 8.78 11.61 23.92
CA LEU A 11 7.43 11.32 24.41
C LEU A 11 6.37 11.73 23.40
N VAL A 12 6.53 12.94 22.83
CA VAL A 12 5.65 13.44 21.76
C VAL A 12 5.70 12.50 20.55
N TRP A 13 6.89 12.03 20.16
CA TRP A 13 7.02 11.07 19.07
C TRP A 13 6.30 9.74 19.32
N GLN A 14 6.40 9.20 20.54
CA GLN A 14 5.71 7.96 20.92
C GLN A 14 4.19 8.12 20.91
N GLU A 15 3.67 9.24 21.44
CA GLU A 15 2.24 9.54 21.44
C GLU A 15 1.70 9.66 20.00
N HIS A 16 2.44 10.37 19.14
CA HIS A 16 2.12 10.48 17.72
C HIS A 16 2.09 9.10 17.03
N ALA A 17 3.10 8.25 17.25
CA ALA A 17 3.15 6.91 16.68
C ALA A 17 1.97 6.05 17.14
N TRP A 18 1.55 6.18 18.41
CA TRP A 18 0.43 5.41 18.96
C TRP A 18 -0.91 5.87 18.39
N ARG A 19 -1.13 7.18 18.31
CA ARG A 19 -2.31 7.76 17.64
C ARG A 19 -2.37 7.36 16.17
N ASN A 20 -1.24 7.35 15.46
CA ASN A 20 -1.18 6.94 14.06
C ASN A 20 -1.57 5.46 13.88
N ARG A 21 -1.11 4.57 14.77
CA ARG A 21 -1.51 3.15 14.75
C ARG A 21 -3.01 2.96 14.98
N LEU A 22 -3.57 3.64 15.98
CA LEU A 22 -5.02 3.58 16.25
C LEU A 22 -5.83 4.10 15.05
N HIS A 23 -5.40 5.21 14.46
CA HIS A 23 -6.05 5.77 13.27
C HIS A 23 -5.96 4.82 12.07
N SER A 24 -4.82 4.16 11.87
CA SER A 24 -4.62 3.15 10.82
C SER A 24 -5.53 1.93 11.02
N LEU A 25 -5.61 1.43 12.25
CA LEU A 25 -6.50 0.31 12.60
C LEU A 25 -7.96 0.68 12.37
N PHE A 26 -8.36 1.88 12.76
CA PHE A 26 -9.70 2.40 12.52
C PHE A 26 -10.01 2.47 11.01
N LEU A 27 -9.14 3.08 10.20
CA LEU A 27 -9.35 3.20 8.76
C LEU A 27 -9.40 1.82 8.07
N LEU A 28 -8.51 0.89 8.43
CA LEU A 28 -8.54 -0.47 7.92
C LEU A 28 -9.84 -1.20 8.31
N ALA A 29 -10.32 -1.02 9.56
CA ALA A 29 -11.58 -1.60 10.01
C ALA A 29 -12.78 -1.01 9.25
N VAL A 30 -12.77 0.31 8.96
CA VAL A 30 -13.78 0.97 8.13
C VAL A 30 -13.76 0.42 6.71
N MET A 31 -12.58 0.28 6.10
CA MET A 31 -12.43 -0.30 4.77
C MET A 31 -12.91 -1.76 4.71
N GLY A 32 -12.53 -2.58 5.70
CA GLY A 32 -12.98 -3.97 5.80
C GLY A 32 -14.47 -4.10 6.07
N GLY A 33 -15.04 -3.26 6.93
CA GLY A 33 -16.48 -3.19 7.19
C GLY A 33 -17.26 -2.73 5.96
N PHE A 34 -16.71 -1.80 5.20
CA PHE A 34 -17.30 -1.34 3.94
C PHE A 34 -17.27 -2.44 2.87
N LEU A 35 -16.17 -3.18 2.76
CA LEU A 35 -16.08 -4.36 1.90
C LEU A 35 -17.11 -5.42 2.30
N ALA A 36 -17.27 -5.70 3.60
CA ALA A 36 -18.28 -6.62 4.12
C ALA A 36 -19.72 -6.15 3.83
N LEU A 37 -19.99 -4.85 3.90
CA LEU A 37 -21.27 -4.26 3.52
C LEU A 37 -21.60 -4.51 2.04
N LEU A 38 -20.61 -4.36 1.14
CA LEU A 38 -20.81 -4.71 -0.27
C LEU A 38 -21.01 -6.20 -0.48
N GLY A 39 -20.26 -7.04 0.25
CA GLY A 39 -20.48 -8.49 0.25
C GLY A 39 -21.92 -8.84 0.65
N TRP A 40 -22.42 -8.22 1.72
CA TRP A 40 -23.80 -8.36 2.15
C TRP A 40 -24.81 -7.92 1.10
N LEU A 41 -24.53 -6.82 0.41
CA LEU A 41 -25.44 -6.30 -0.60
C LEU A 41 -25.60 -7.25 -1.80
N LEU A 42 -24.53 -7.95 -2.16
CA LEU A 42 -24.50 -8.84 -3.32
C LEU A 42 -24.95 -10.27 -3.01
N TRP A 43 -24.62 -10.78 -1.81
CA TRP A 43 -24.83 -12.19 -1.46
C TRP A 43 -25.43 -12.40 -0.06
N GLY A 44 -25.93 -11.36 0.60
CA GLY A 44 -26.53 -11.46 1.93
C GLY A 44 -25.52 -11.88 3.01
N PRO A 45 -25.95 -12.56 4.08
CA PRO A 45 -25.08 -12.95 5.20
C PRO A 45 -23.83 -13.74 4.79
N ASP A 46 -23.94 -14.58 3.76
CA ASP A 46 -22.81 -15.38 3.25
C ASP A 46 -21.73 -14.49 2.62
N GLY A 47 -22.14 -13.39 1.97
CA GLY A 47 -21.23 -12.39 1.42
C GLY A 47 -20.40 -11.69 2.49
N VAL A 48 -20.95 -11.47 3.69
CA VAL A 48 -20.20 -10.92 4.83
C VAL A 48 -19.07 -11.86 5.22
N TRP A 49 -19.38 -13.15 5.42
CA TRP A 49 -18.38 -14.15 5.78
C TRP A 49 -17.29 -14.29 4.73
N MET A 50 -17.66 -14.29 3.45
CA MET A 50 -16.70 -14.32 2.35
C MET A 50 -15.74 -13.13 2.42
N MET A 51 -16.24 -11.91 2.64
CA MET A 51 -15.39 -10.71 2.72
C MET A 51 -14.52 -10.68 3.99
N LEU A 52 -15.04 -11.15 5.12
CA LEU A 52 -14.25 -11.32 6.34
C LEU A 52 -13.12 -12.32 6.13
N MET A 53 -13.37 -13.42 5.41
CA MET A 53 -12.34 -14.40 5.04
C MET A 53 -11.28 -13.80 4.11
N VAL A 54 -11.68 -13.01 3.10
CA VAL A 54 -10.74 -12.27 2.24
C VAL A 54 -9.84 -11.35 3.08
N GLY A 55 -10.41 -10.60 4.03
CA GLY A 55 -9.63 -9.74 4.92
C GLY A 55 -8.73 -10.52 5.87
N ALA A 56 -9.21 -11.62 6.44
CA ALA A 56 -8.42 -12.49 7.31
C ALA A 56 -7.22 -13.10 6.56
N VAL A 57 -7.43 -13.57 5.33
CA VAL A 57 -6.37 -14.08 4.46
C VAL A 57 -5.36 -12.98 4.13
N GLY A 58 -5.83 -11.76 3.78
CA GLY A 58 -4.95 -10.63 3.52
C GLY A 58 -4.05 -10.28 4.71
N VAL A 59 -4.62 -10.26 5.92
CA VAL A 59 -3.87 -10.00 7.16
C VAL A 59 -2.88 -11.13 7.46
N ALA A 60 -3.33 -12.39 7.39
CA ALA A 60 -2.52 -13.54 7.78
C ALA A 60 -1.37 -13.82 6.82
N PHE A 61 -1.61 -13.73 5.52
CA PHE A 61 -0.65 -14.13 4.49
C PHE A 61 0.12 -12.96 3.87
N GLY A 62 -0.37 -11.72 3.98
CA GLY A 62 0.31 -10.53 3.44
C GLY A 62 1.81 -10.44 3.77
N PRO A 63 2.23 -10.57 5.04
CA PRO A 63 3.65 -10.51 5.42
C PRO A 63 4.50 -11.68 4.89
N THR A 64 3.86 -12.79 4.52
CA THR A 64 4.56 -14.01 4.06
C THR A 64 4.81 -14.02 2.55
N ILE A 65 4.24 -13.06 1.82
CA ILE A 65 4.46 -12.91 0.39
C ILE A 65 5.92 -12.51 0.14
N SER A 66 6.65 -13.36 -0.59
CA SER A 66 8.04 -13.11 -0.96
C SER A 66 8.16 -11.83 -1.80
N PRO A 67 9.07 -10.89 -1.44
CA PRO A 67 9.38 -9.73 -2.25
C PRO A 67 9.74 -10.08 -3.69
N GLN A 68 10.48 -11.17 -3.89
CA GLN A 68 10.90 -11.64 -5.21
C GLN A 68 9.70 -12.04 -6.09
N MET A 69 8.64 -12.59 -5.50
CA MET A 69 7.40 -12.88 -6.23
C MET A 69 6.72 -11.59 -6.68
N VAL A 70 6.61 -10.61 -5.79
CA VAL A 70 6.01 -9.31 -6.12
C VAL A 70 6.82 -8.60 -7.21
N MET A 71 8.14 -8.59 -7.10
CA MET A 71 9.04 -8.01 -8.11
C MET A 71 8.84 -8.64 -9.49
N ARG A 72 8.67 -9.96 -9.58
CA ARG A 72 8.38 -10.65 -10.84
C ARG A 72 7.04 -10.24 -11.45
N LEU A 73 6.01 -10.01 -10.63
CA LEU A 73 4.69 -9.54 -11.10
C LEU A 73 4.80 -8.14 -11.74
N TYR A 74 5.71 -7.30 -11.24
CA TYR A 74 6.01 -6.00 -11.83
C TYR A 74 7.01 -6.06 -13.01
N GLY A 75 7.42 -7.26 -13.44
CA GLY A 75 8.41 -7.43 -14.50
C GLY A 75 9.81 -6.93 -14.11
N ALA A 76 10.09 -6.80 -12.80
CA ALA A 76 11.35 -6.31 -12.31
C ALA A 76 12.44 -7.39 -12.41
N GLN A 77 13.64 -6.97 -12.78
CA GLN A 77 14.80 -7.85 -12.94
C GLN A 77 15.82 -7.56 -11.83
N PRO A 78 16.41 -8.59 -11.20
CA PRO A 78 17.39 -8.38 -10.14
C PRO A 78 18.63 -7.70 -10.72
N LEU A 79 19.04 -6.60 -10.10
CA LEU A 79 20.24 -5.88 -10.48
C LEU A 79 21.45 -6.47 -9.74
N ARG A 80 22.59 -6.58 -10.41
CA ARG A 80 23.85 -7.01 -9.79
C ARG A 80 24.68 -5.79 -9.41
N ARG A 81 25.42 -5.88 -8.30
CA ARG A 81 26.33 -4.80 -7.84
C ARG A 81 27.31 -4.32 -8.92
N ALA A 82 27.79 -5.22 -9.77
CA ALA A 82 28.69 -4.89 -10.88
C ALA A 82 28.04 -3.97 -11.94
N GLN A 83 26.72 -3.94 -12.05
CA GLN A 83 26.00 -3.12 -13.03
C GLN A 83 25.77 -1.69 -12.55
N ALA A 84 25.68 -1.47 -11.23
CA ALA A 84 25.41 -0.17 -10.63
C ALA A 84 26.05 -0.06 -9.23
N PRO A 85 27.39 -0.01 -9.12
CA PRO A 85 28.07 -0.07 -7.82
C PRO A 85 27.67 1.09 -6.90
N GLU A 86 27.56 2.30 -7.43
CA GLU A 86 27.16 3.50 -6.69
C GLU A 86 25.75 3.39 -6.09
N LEU A 87 24.80 2.81 -6.84
CA LEU A 87 23.43 2.59 -6.36
C LEU A 87 23.41 1.64 -5.15
N PHE A 88 24.19 0.55 -5.22
CA PHE A 88 24.31 -0.40 -4.11
C PHE A 88 24.96 0.24 -2.89
N GLU A 89 25.97 1.11 -3.06
CA GLU A 89 26.58 1.83 -1.94
C GLU A 89 25.61 2.80 -1.25
N VAL A 90 24.77 3.48 -2.03
CA VAL A 90 23.70 4.34 -1.51
C VAL A 90 22.70 3.50 -0.69
N VAL A 91 22.19 2.41 -1.27
CA VAL A 91 21.23 1.52 -0.57
C VAL A 91 21.83 0.94 0.71
N GLU A 92 23.09 0.48 0.68
CA GLU A 92 23.78 -0.05 1.86
C GLU A 92 23.96 1.03 2.94
N THR A 93 24.34 2.25 2.55
CA THR A 93 24.53 3.37 3.48
C THR A 93 23.22 3.78 4.13
N LEU A 94 22.16 3.96 3.34
CA LEU A 94 20.82 4.30 3.84
C LEU A 94 20.27 3.19 4.74
N SER A 95 20.42 1.92 4.35
CA SER A 95 19.96 0.78 5.15
C SER A 95 20.67 0.70 6.51
N ARG A 96 21.97 0.98 6.54
CA ARG A 96 22.75 1.05 7.78
C ARG A 96 22.28 2.20 8.68
N ARG A 97 22.05 3.39 8.11
CA ARG A 97 21.51 4.55 8.84
C ARG A 97 20.09 4.29 9.36
N ALA A 98 19.30 3.52 8.62
CA ALA A 98 17.96 3.09 9.00
C ALA A 98 17.95 1.92 10.00
N GLU A 99 19.11 1.37 10.38
CA GLU A 99 19.24 0.22 11.29
C GLU A 99 18.50 -1.02 10.77
N LEU A 100 18.48 -1.24 9.45
CA LEU A 100 17.94 -2.46 8.86
C LEU A 100 18.88 -3.65 9.10
N VAL A 101 18.29 -4.83 9.34
CA VAL A 101 19.05 -6.08 9.54
C VAL A 101 19.78 -6.48 8.27
N ARG A 102 19.17 -6.23 7.11
CA ARG A 102 19.74 -6.47 5.78
C ARG A 102 19.33 -5.34 4.84
N PRO A 103 20.20 -4.91 3.91
CA PRO A 103 19.80 -3.99 2.85
C PRO A 103 18.79 -4.68 1.93
N PRO A 104 17.81 -3.93 1.38
CA PRO A 104 16.85 -4.49 0.43
C PRO A 104 17.55 -4.92 -0.85
N GLU A 105 17.06 -6.01 -1.46
CA GLU A 105 17.49 -6.42 -2.79
C GLU A 105 17.12 -5.35 -3.83
N VAL A 106 18.05 -5.01 -4.73
CA VAL A 106 17.83 -3.96 -5.73
C VAL A 106 17.38 -4.59 -7.05
N TYR A 107 16.26 -4.09 -7.58
CA TYR A 107 15.68 -4.50 -8.85
C TYR A 107 15.61 -3.32 -9.82
N TRP A 108 15.71 -3.64 -11.10
CA TRP A 108 15.50 -2.71 -12.20
C TRP A 108 14.21 -3.06 -12.94
N VAL A 109 13.41 -2.05 -13.29
CA VAL A 109 12.18 -2.20 -14.06
C VAL A 109 12.35 -1.48 -15.41
N PRO A 110 12.18 -2.19 -16.56
CA PRO A 110 12.27 -1.61 -17.89
C PRO A 110 11.04 -0.76 -18.23
N SER A 111 10.86 0.36 -17.54
CA SER A 111 9.76 1.31 -17.71
C SER A 111 10.28 2.73 -17.80
N SER A 112 9.72 3.52 -18.71
CA SER A 112 10.01 4.95 -18.85
C SER A 112 9.30 5.83 -17.82
N MET A 113 8.35 5.26 -17.05
CA MET A 113 7.70 5.97 -15.96
C MET A 113 8.72 6.29 -14.86
N LEU A 114 8.64 7.49 -14.29
CA LEU A 114 9.47 7.89 -13.16
C LEU A 114 8.89 7.31 -11.88
N ASN A 115 9.35 6.12 -11.51
CA ASN A 115 8.87 5.45 -10.30
C ASN A 115 9.96 4.61 -9.61
N ALA A 116 9.90 4.57 -8.28
CA ALA A 116 10.59 3.60 -7.43
C ALA A 116 9.60 3.09 -6.39
N PHE A 117 9.78 1.87 -5.92
CA PHE A 117 8.93 1.33 -4.86
C PHE A 117 9.64 0.24 -4.07
N ALA A 118 9.28 0.09 -2.80
CA ALA A 118 9.71 -1.00 -1.94
C ALA A 118 8.60 -2.02 -1.66
N VAL A 119 8.99 -3.27 -1.40
CA VAL A 119 8.08 -4.34 -0.95
C VAL A 119 8.77 -5.18 0.14
N GLY A 120 7.96 -5.83 0.99
CA GLY A 120 8.45 -6.77 2.01
C GLY A 120 8.55 -6.17 3.41
N THR A 121 9.39 -6.81 4.23
CA THR A 121 9.59 -6.47 5.65
C THR A 121 11.04 -6.04 5.92
N PRO A 122 11.36 -5.42 7.08
CA PRO A 122 12.74 -5.09 7.44
C PRO A 122 13.72 -6.26 7.38
N GLU A 123 13.22 -7.49 7.55
CA GLU A 123 14.02 -8.72 7.55
C GLU A 123 14.24 -9.27 6.13
N GLN A 124 13.26 -9.06 5.24
CA GLN A 124 13.29 -9.48 3.84
C GLN A 124 12.52 -8.48 2.98
N SER A 125 13.25 -7.59 2.30
CA SER A 125 12.69 -6.54 1.45
C SER A 125 13.42 -6.43 0.12
N ALA A 126 12.75 -5.78 -0.84
CA ALA A 126 13.32 -5.43 -2.12
C ALA A 126 12.86 -4.02 -2.53
N VAL A 127 13.73 -3.31 -3.25
CA VAL A 127 13.45 -1.99 -3.84
C VAL A 127 13.62 -2.09 -5.34
N ALA A 128 12.67 -1.56 -6.09
CA ALA A 128 12.73 -1.47 -7.53
C ALA A 128 12.94 -0.01 -7.97
N VAL A 129 13.81 0.19 -8.94
CA VAL A 129 14.00 1.47 -9.63
C VAL A 129 13.72 1.30 -11.12
N THR A 130 12.99 2.24 -11.70
CA THR A 130 12.65 2.24 -13.13
C THR A 130 13.79 2.80 -13.99
N ASP A 131 13.84 2.37 -15.25
CA ASP A 131 14.75 2.94 -16.26
C ASP A 131 14.56 4.47 -16.40
N GLY A 132 13.30 4.94 -16.34
CA GLY A 132 12.98 6.37 -16.34
C GLY A 132 13.69 7.13 -15.22
N LEU A 133 13.61 6.65 -13.98
CA LEU A 133 14.28 7.30 -12.84
C LEU A 133 15.80 7.33 -13.00
N LEU A 134 16.40 6.20 -13.38
CA LEU A 134 17.86 6.09 -13.53
C LEU A 134 18.43 7.04 -14.60
N ARG A 135 17.63 7.38 -15.62
CA ARG A 135 18.04 8.32 -16.66
C ARG A 135 17.83 9.79 -16.28
N GLN A 136 16.83 10.07 -15.45
CA GLN A 136 16.40 11.44 -15.20
C GLN A 136 16.95 12.04 -13.91
N LEU A 137 17.21 11.22 -12.88
CA LEU A 137 17.75 11.68 -11.61
C LEU A 137 19.24 11.43 -11.50
N ASN A 138 19.95 12.38 -10.89
CA ASN A 138 21.32 12.14 -10.46
C ASN A 138 21.36 11.30 -9.17
N LEU A 139 22.55 10.81 -8.79
CA LEU A 139 22.70 9.92 -7.64
C LEU A 139 22.23 10.54 -6.31
N ARG A 140 22.37 11.86 -6.15
CA ARG A 140 21.93 12.58 -4.95
C ARG A 140 20.40 12.71 -4.88
N GLU A 141 19.74 12.92 -6.00
CA GLU A 141 18.27 12.95 -6.06
C GLU A 141 17.70 11.53 -5.85
N LEU A 142 18.32 10.55 -6.49
CA LEU A 142 17.95 9.14 -6.35
C LEU A 142 18.15 8.66 -4.90
N SER A 143 19.20 9.11 -4.19
CA SER A 143 19.38 8.77 -2.78
C SER A 143 18.25 9.29 -1.90
N GLY A 144 17.69 10.46 -2.21
CA GLY A 144 16.49 10.98 -1.54
C GLY A 144 15.27 10.09 -1.74
N VAL A 145 15.01 9.67 -2.98
CA VAL A 145 13.91 8.75 -3.32
C VAL A 145 14.09 7.40 -2.61
N LEU A 146 15.30 6.83 -2.66
CA LEU A 146 15.60 5.57 -2.00
C LEU A 146 15.50 5.66 -0.48
N ALA A 147 15.87 6.81 0.10
CA ALA A 147 15.75 7.03 1.54
C ALA A 147 14.28 7.04 1.99
N HIS A 148 13.39 7.59 1.16
CA HIS A 148 11.94 7.53 1.38
C HIS A 148 11.42 6.08 1.33
N GLU A 149 11.76 5.33 0.28
CA GLU A 149 11.38 3.92 0.14
C GLU A 149 11.91 3.03 1.28
N ILE A 150 13.18 3.21 1.67
CA ILE A 150 13.80 2.50 2.79
C ILE A 150 13.15 2.86 4.13
N SER A 151 12.66 4.11 4.28
CA SER A 151 11.92 4.52 5.47
C SER A 151 10.60 3.76 5.60
N HIS A 152 9.89 3.50 4.51
CA HIS A 152 8.70 2.64 4.54
C HIS A 152 9.00 1.20 4.93
N VAL A 153 10.09 0.63 4.41
CA VAL A 153 10.56 -0.71 4.82
C VAL A 153 10.79 -0.73 6.33
N ARG A 154 11.56 0.23 6.85
CA ARG A 154 11.93 0.31 8.27
C ARG A 154 10.74 0.50 9.21
N SER A 155 9.73 1.26 8.78
CA SER A 155 8.51 1.55 9.55
C SER A 155 7.46 0.44 9.47
N ARG A 156 7.67 -0.58 8.61
CA ARG A 156 6.70 -1.65 8.30
C ARG A 156 5.40 -1.12 7.69
N ASP A 157 5.46 0.02 7.02
CA ASP A 157 4.27 0.66 6.44
C ASP A 157 3.77 -0.05 5.19
N LEU A 158 4.69 -0.71 4.46
CA LEU A 158 4.38 -1.45 3.24
C LEU A 158 3.28 -2.49 3.44
N TRP A 159 3.24 -3.17 4.60
CA TRP A 159 2.18 -4.14 4.89
C TRP A 159 0.82 -3.49 5.06
N VAL A 160 0.73 -2.41 5.84
CA VAL A 160 -0.53 -1.69 6.09
C VAL A 160 -1.06 -1.09 4.78
N MET A 161 -0.17 -0.49 3.98
CA MET A 161 -0.52 0.09 2.68
C MET A 161 -0.94 -0.98 1.68
N SER A 162 -0.27 -2.14 1.66
CA SER A 162 -0.66 -3.28 0.81
C SER A 162 -2.03 -3.85 1.20
N LEU A 163 -2.35 -3.89 2.50
CA LEU A 163 -3.65 -4.33 2.99
C LEU A 163 -4.76 -3.33 2.61
N ALA A 164 -4.49 -2.03 2.72
CA ALA A 164 -5.41 -1.01 2.25
C ALA A 164 -5.64 -1.09 0.73
N ASP A 165 -4.59 -1.33 -0.06
CA ASP A 165 -4.68 -1.55 -1.50
C ASP A 165 -5.53 -2.79 -1.85
N LEU A 166 -5.35 -3.89 -1.11
CA LEU A 166 -6.18 -5.09 -1.25
C LEU A 166 -7.67 -4.77 -1.05
N PHE A 167 -8.02 -4.07 0.03
CA PHE A 167 -9.41 -3.67 0.30
C PHE A 167 -9.97 -2.73 -0.76
N SER A 168 -9.18 -1.77 -1.23
CA SER A 168 -9.56 -0.82 -2.28
C SER A 168 -9.84 -1.54 -3.61
N ARG A 169 -8.96 -2.46 -4.03
CA ARG A 169 -9.15 -3.27 -5.23
C ARG A 169 -10.32 -4.22 -5.12
N ALA A 170 -10.48 -4.90 -3.98
CA ALA A 170 -11.62 -5.78 -3.73
C ALA A 170 -12.95 -5.00 -3.80
N THR A 171 -13.01 -3.85 -3.13
CA THR A 171 -14.18 -2.95 -3.17
C THR A 171 -14.50 -2.51 -4.60
N SER A 172 -13.49 -2.09 -5.35
CA SER A 172 -13.66 -1.67 -6.75
C SER A 172 -14.17 -2.80 -7.64
N SER A 173 -13.67 -4.01 -7.42
CA SER A 173 -14.04 -5.21 -8.18
C SER A 173 -15.49 -5.63 -7.87
N LEU A 174 -15.87 -5.63 -6.58
CA LEU A 174 -17.25 -5.90 -6.15
C LEU A 174 -18.22 -4.83 -6.65
N SER A 175 -17.82 -3.57 -6.58
CA SER A 175 -18.60 -2.46 -7.12
C SER A 175 -18.86 -2.64 -8.61
N LEU A 176 -17.82 -2.90 -9.41
CA LEU A 176 -17.95 -3.13 -10.84
C LEU A 176 -18.86 -4.33 -11.14
N PHE A 177 -18.67 -5.43 -10.42
CA PHE A 177 -19.52 -6.61 -10.55
C PHE A 177 -20.99 -6.32 -10.19
N GLY A 178 -21.24 -5.60 -9.09
CA GLY A 178 -22.58 -5.20 -8.68
C GLY A 178 -23.24 -4.26 -9.69
N GLN A 179 -22.50 -3.30 -10.23
CA GLN A 179 -22.99 -2.41 -11.28
C GLN A 179 -23.33 -3.18 -12.56
N PHE A 180 -22.54 -4.19 -12.92
CA PHE A 180 -22.85 -5.08 -14.03
C PHE A 180 -24.16 -5.85 -13.79
N LEU A 181 -24.35 -6.42 -12.60
CA LEU A 181 -25.61 -7.09 -12.24
C LEU A 181 -26.81 -6.15 -12.30
N VAL A 182 -26.67 -4.92 -11.79
CA VAL A 182 -27.71 -3.88 -11.88
C VAL A 182 -28.00 -3.57 -13.34
N PHE A 183 -26.98 -3.34 -14.17
CA PHE A 183 -27.16 -3.03 -15.60
C PHE A 183 -27.96 -4.10 -16.34
N VAL A 184 -27.69 -5.39 -16.06
CA VAL A 184 -28.39 -6.51 -16.69
C VAL A 184 -29.82 -6.67 -16.16
N ASN A 185 -30.04 -6.51 -14.85
CA ASN A 185 -31.32 -6.84 -14.22
C ASN A 185 -32.29 -5.65 -14.15
N LEU A 186 -31.80 -4.41 -14.13
CA LEU A 186 -32.63 -3.21 -13.97
C LEU A 186 -33.74 -3.08 -15.03
N PRO A 187 -33.49 -3.34 -16.33
CA PRO A 187 -34.56 -3.30 -17.34
C PRO A 187 -35.67 -4.32 -17.05
N LEU A 188 -35.29 -5.53 -16.65
CA LEU A 188 -36.25 -6.59 -16.29
C LEU A 188 -37.05 -6.18 -15.06
N MET A 189 -36.40 -5.66 -14.03
CA MET A 189 -37.07 -5.20 -12.81
C MET A 189 -38.08 -4.09 -13.09
N MET A 190 -37.77 -3.15 -14.00
CA MET A 190 -38.70 -2.09 -14.41
C MET A 190 -39.91 -2.65 -15.17
N VAL A 191 -39.71 -3.63 -16.06
CA VAL A 191 -40.80 -4.26 -16.82
C VAL A 191 -41.75 -5.05 -15.92
N TYR A 192 -41.20 -5.80 -14.96
CA TYR A 192 -41.99 -6.65 -14.04
C TYR A 192 -42.45 -5.92 -12.77
N GLY A 193 -42.15 -4.62 -12.63
CA GLY A 193 -42.56 -3.81 -11.47
C GLY A 193 -41.91 -4.23 -10.15
N ALA A 194 -40.72 -4.82 -10.19
CA ALA A 194 -39.98 -5.20 -8.98
C ALA A 194 -39.46 -3.96 -8.23
N ALA A 195 -39.40 -4.03 -6.90
CA ALA A 195 -38.88 -2.94 -6.08
C ALA A 195 -37.38 -2.73 -6.34
N ILE A 196 -36.99 -1.48 -6.67
CA ILE A 196 -35.61 -1.09 -6.95
C ILE A 196 -35.01 -0.41 -5.72
N ASN A 197 -33.90 -0.94 -5.21
CA ASN A 197 -33.16 -0.31 -4.12
C ASN A 197 -32.17 0.74 -4.66
N TRP A 198 -32.62 1.99 -4.78
CA TRP A 198 -31.80 3.09 -5.27
C TRP A 198 -30.57 3.38 -4.39
N PHE A 199 -30.70 3.18 -3.06
CA PHE A 199 -29.57 3.37 -2.14
C PHE A 199 -28.45 2.37 -2.42
N ALA A 200 -28.79 1.11 -2.67
CA ALA A 200 -27.83 0.07 -3.04
C ALA A 200 -27.06 0.42 -4.33
N ILE A 201 -27.77 0.92 -5.35
CA ILE A 201 -27.16 1.31 -6.62
C ILE A 201 -26.19 2.49 -6.42
N LEU A 202 -26.62 3.52 -5.69
CA LEU A 202 -25.76 4.67 -5.38
C LEU A 202 -24.52 4.23 -4.58
N LEU A 203 -24.70 3.37 -3.59
CA LEU A 203 -23.61 2.83 -2.79
C LEU A 203 -22.58 2.10 -3.66
N LEU A 204 -23.03 1.26 -4.59
CA LEU A 204 -22.15 0.57 -5.53
C LEU A 204 -21.37 1.56 -6.40
N ILE A 205 -22.02 2.59 -6.94
CA ILE A 205 -21.38 3.60 -7.78
C ILE A 205 -20.29 4.37 -7.02
N PHE A 206 -20.58 4.80 -5.79
CA PHE A 206 -19.65 5.62 -5.00
C PHE A 206 -18.63 4.81 -4.19
N ALA A 207 -18.82 3.50 -4.05
CA ALA A 207 -17.95 2.65 -3.24
C ALA A 207 -16.45 2.73 -3.59
N PRO A 208 -16.03 2.66 -4.88
CA PRO A 208 -14.61 2.77 -5.23
C PRO A 208 -14.01 4.10 -4.77
N THR A 209 -14.74 5.20 -4.97
CA THR A 209 -14.31 6.54 -4.57
C THR A 209 -14.17 6.65 -3.05
N LEU A 210 -15.15 6.16 -2.29
CA LEU A 210 -15.11 6.18 -0.82
C LEU A 210 -13.93 5.34 -0.28
N SER A 211 -13.68 4.18 -0.87
CA SER A 211 -12.55 3.33 -0.49
C SER A 211 -11.21 3.97 -0.83
N ALA A 212 -11.09 4.60 -2.00
CA ALA A 212 -9.89 5.34 -2.39
C ALA A 212 -9.61 6.52 -1.44
N LEU A 213 -10.64 7.27 -1.01
CA LEU A 213 -10.48 8.34 -0.04
C LEU A 213 -9.99 7.81 1.33
N ALA A 214 -10.50 6.67 1.79
CA ALA A 214 -10.02 6.03 3.00
C ALA A 214 -8.56 5.57 2.87
N GLN A 215 -8.18 5.01 1.72
CA GLN A 215 -6.80 4.61 1.41
C GLN A 215 -5.85 5.82 1.41
N LEU A 216 -6.25 6.94 0.80
CA LEU A 216 -5.48 8.19 0.79
C LEU A 216 -5.35 8.81 2.18
N ALA A 217 -6.41 8.75 2.99
CA ALA A 217 -6.35 9.21 4.38
C ALA A 217 -5.35 8.38 5.20
N LEU A 218 -5.30 7.07 4.95
CA LEU A 218 -4.36 6.15 5.61
C LEU A 218 -2.92 6.41 5.16
N SER A 219 -2.67 6.61 3.86
CA SER A 219 -1.31 6.82 3.35
C SER A 219 -0.73 8.14 3.82
N ARG A 220 -1.52 9.23 3.82
CA ARG A 220 -1.06 10.59 4.10
C ARG A 220 -0.16 10.72 5.33
N THR A 221 -0.55 10.14 6.46
CA THR A 221 0.25 10.25 7.70
C THR A 221 1.58 9.51 7.57
N ARG A 222 1.60 8.39 6.84
CA ARG A 222 2.79 7.56 6.61
C ARG A 222 3.76 8.21 5.66
N GLU A 223 3.27 8.90 4.63
CA GLU A 223 4.10 9.67 3.69
C GLU A 223 4.89 10.75 4.44
N PHE A 224 4.23 11.51 5.33
CA PHE A 224 4.92 12.52 6.14
C PHE A 224 5.97 11.92 7.09
N ASP A 225 5.66 10.77 7.71
CA ASP A 225 6.61 10.05 8.55
C ASP A 225 7.80 9.52 7.71
N ALA A 226 7.56 9.05 6.50
CA ALA A 226 8.59 8.57 5.57
C ALA A 226 9.49 9.71 5.09
N ASP A 227 8.93 10.86 4.72
CA ASP A 227 9.69 12.06 4.32
C ASP A 227 10.60 12.57 5.44
N LEU A 228 10.07 12.62 6.66
CA LEU A 228 10.85 13.03 7.83
C LEU A 228 12.01 12.06 8.10
N ASN A 229 11.78 10.75 7.94
CA ASN A 229 12.83 9.75 8.12
C ASN A 229 13.83 9.77 6.96
N ALA A 230 13.39 9.97 5.72
CA ALA A 230 14.27 10.10 4.56
C ALA A 230 15.25 11.27 4.73
N ALA A 231 14.78 12.41 5.24
CA ALA A 231 15.61 13.57 5.58
C ALA A 231 16.60 13.29 6.72
N ARG A 232 16.34 12.32 7.61
CA ARG A 232 17.29 11.86 8.63
C ARG A 232 18.33 10.90 8.07
N LEU A 233 17.97 10.15 7.03
CA LEU A 233 18.84 9.16 6.41
C LEU A 233 19.79 9.76 5.38
N THR A 234 19.50 10.93 4.84
CA THR A 234 20.32 11.61 3.81
C THR A 234 21.21 12.69 4.42
#